data_AF-A0A8X6WDF1-F1
#
_entry.id   AF-A0A8X6WDF1-F1
#
_cell.length_a   1.000
_cell.length_b   1.000
_cell.length_c   1.000
_cell.angle_alpha   90.00
_cell.angle_beta   90.00
_cell.angle_gamma   90.00
#
_symmetry.space_group_name_H-M   'P 1'
#
loop_
_entity.id
_entity.type
_entity.pdbx_description
1 polymer ?
#
loop_
_entity_poly.entity_id
_entity_poly.type
_entity_poly.pdbx_seq_one_letter_code
_entity_poly.pdbx_strand_id
1 'polypeptide(L)'
;MVLVKEDNFPPLQWSLGRVVQVFPGDDGAVRVVGFTTSTVIGPFFFEEMRDCGFVTATVTGERHADMLQNRIIPSLADKHLLERTIFMQGGAPPHIARRVKDLLRRSFGDDRVLSRHFHHA
;
A
#
# COMPACT_ATOMS: atom_id res chain seq x y z
N MET A 1 -2.29 -9.95 -17.49
CA MET A 1 -3.62 -9.90 -16.85
C MET A 1 -3.52 -10.72 -15.58
N VAL A 2 -3.94 -10.19 -14.42
CA VAL A 2 -3.80 -10.84 -13.11
C VAL A 2 -5.19 -11.04 -12.53
N LEU A 3 -5.49 -12.25 -12.05
CA LEU A 3 -6.75 -12.54 -11.38
C LEU A 3 -6.60 -12.17 -9.89
N VAL A 4 -7.48 -11.30 -9.38
CA VAL A 4 -7.45 -10.84 -7.99
C VAL A 4 -8.42 -11.70 -7.20
N LYS A 5 -7.88 -12.66 -6.44
CA LYS A 5 -8.68 -13.54 -5.59
C LYS A 5 -9.28 -12.76 -4.43
N GLU A 6 -10.60 -12.78 -4.34
CA GLU A 6 -11.37 -12.21 -3.24
C GLU A 6 -12.09 -13.35 -2.51
N ASP A 7 -11.81 -13.54 -1.22
CA ASP A 7 -12.27 -14.73 -0.46
C ASP A 7 -13.79 -14.85 -0.36
N ASN A 8 -14.52 -13.73 -0.54
CA ASN A 8 -15.97 -13.68 -0.45
C ASN A 8 -16.70 -13.89 -1.79
N PHE A 9 -15.96 -14.10 -2.89
CA PHE A 9 -16.54 -14.29 -4.23
C PHE A 9 -16.15 -15.65 -4.83
N PRO A 10 -17.07 -16.32 -5.56
CA PRO A 10 -16.77 -17.57 -6.24
C PRO A 10 -15.71 -17.35 -7.34
N PRO A 11 -14.94 -18.40 -7.73
CA PRO A 11 -13.78 -18.29 -8.63
C PRO A 11 -13.99 -17.63 -10.00
N LEU A 12 -15.25 -17.44 -10.43
CA LEU A 12 -15.61 -16.78 -11.69
C LEU A 12 -16.03 -15.31 -11.53
N GLN A 13 -16.08 -14.80 -10.31
CA GLN A 13 -16.47 -13.42 -9.99
C GLN A 13 -15.28 -12.57 -9.50
N TRP A 14 -14.08 -13.14 -9.49
CA TRP A 14 -12.87 -12.44 -9.12
C TRP A 14 -12.52 -11.35 -10.13
N SER A 15 -12.17 -10.18 -9.60
CA SER A 15 -11.82 -9.02 -10.39
C SER A 15 -10.55 -9.30 -11.21
N LEU A 16 -10.56 -8.91 -12.50
CA LEU A 16 -9.37 -8.95 -13.35
C LEU A 16 -8.59 -7.64 -13.17
N GLY A 17 -7.40 -7.75 -12.60
CA GLY A 17 -6.45 -6.65 -12.46
C GLY A 17 -5.55 -6.54 -13.69
N ARG A 18 -5.33 -5.31 -14.17
CA ARG A 18 -4.28 -5.03 -15.16
C ARG A 18 -2.99 -4.74 -14.41
N VAL A 19 -1.92 -5.44 -14.76
CA VAL A 19 -0.56 -5.02 -14.41
C VAL A 19 -0.28 -3.78 -15.22
N VAL A 20 -0.10 -2.66 -14.52
CA VAL A 20 0.19 -1.37 -15.14
C VAL A 20 1.64 -0.97 -14.95
N GLN A 21 2.33 -1.56 -13.98
CA GLN A 21 3.74 -1.31 -13.75
C GLN A 21 4.43 -2.55 -13.17
N VAL A 22 5.63 -2.82 -13.65
CA VAL A 22 6.51 -3.86 -13.11
C VAL A 22 7.75 -3.21 -12.52
N PHE A 23 8.22 -3.74 -11.39
CA PHE A 23 9.41 -3.26 -10.71
C PHE A 23 10.41 -4.41 -10.61
N PRO A 24 11.38 -4.48 -11.55
CA PRO A 24 12.45 -5.47 -11.50
C PRO A 24 13.37 -5.19 -10.30
N GLY A 25 13.85 -6.25 -9.65
CA GLY A 25 14.99 -6.14 -8.74
C GLY A 25 16.31 -6.02 -9.52
N ASP A 26 17.42 -5.87 -8.79
CA ASP A 26 18.76 -5.70 -9.37
C ASP A 26 19.23 -6.91 -10.21
N ASP A 27 18.60 -8.08 -10.04
CA ASP A 27 18.82 -9.29 -10.83
C ASP A 27 17.89 -9.42 -12.05
N GLY A 28 17.09 -8.38 -12.33
CA GLY A 28 16.11 -8.35 -13.42
C GLY A 28 14.82 -9.11 -13.14
N ALA A 29 14.70 -9.83 -12.01
CA ALA A 29 13.48 -10.56 -11.69
C ALA A 29 12.41 -9.64 -11.08
N VAL A 30 11.21 -9.69 -11.65
CA VAL A 30 10.05 -8.91 -11.20
C VAL A 30 9.45 -9.56 -9.96
N ARG A 31 9.65 -8.93 -8.80
CA ARG A 31 9.07 -9.37 -7.51
C ARG A 31 7.90 -8.52 -7.05
N VAL A 32 7.81 -7.29 -7.55
CA VAL A 32 6.76 -6.34 -7.22
C VAL A 32 6.10 -5.89 -8.51
N VAL A 33 4.77 -5.93 -8.52
CA VAL A 33 3.95 -5.42 -9.63
C VAL A 33 2.89 -4.49 -9.08
N GLY A 34 2.75 -3.31 -9.70
CA GLY A 34 1.60 -2.46 -9.52
C GLY A 34 0.48 -2.98 -10.42
N PHE A 35 -0.61 -3.47 -9.83
CA PHE A 35 -1.81 -3.82 -10.56
C PHE A 35 -3.01 -3.06 -10.03
N THR A 36 -3.99 -2.87 -10.88
CA THR A 36 -5.22 -2.21 -10.50
C THR A 36 -6.39 -2.69 -11.33
N THR A 37 -7.58 -2.51 -10.78
CA THR A 37 -8.83 -2.52 -11.53
C THR A 37 -9.21 -1.11 -12.01
N SER A 38 -8.54 -0.03 -11.52
CA SER A 38 -8.85 1.37 -11.87
C SER A 38 -7.66 2.37 -11.85
N THR A 39 -6.77 2.38 -10.85
CA THR A 39 -5.58 3.26 -10.74
C THR A 39 -4.44 2.67 -9.87
N VAL A 40 -3.17 2.98 -10.20
CA VAL A 40 -1.98 2.72 -9.35
C VAL A 40 -1.37 4.04 -8.88
N ILE A 41 -1.09 4.15 -7.59
CA ILE A 41 -0.41 5.30 -6.97
C ILE A 41 1.06 4.92 -6.79
N GLY A 42 1.79 4.88 -7.92
CA GLY A 42 3.24 4.76 -8.03
C GLY A 42 3.97 3.63 -7.26
N PRO A 43 5.25 3.38 -7.56
CA PRO A 43 6.15 2.79 -6.59
C PRO A 43 6.57 3.82 -5.55
N PHE A 44 6.80 3.35 -4.32
CA PHE A 44 7.56 4.10 -3.33
C PHE A 44 8.70 3.23 -2.84
N PHE A 45 9.91 3.73 -3.01
CA PHE A 45 11.12 3.11 -2.51
C PHE A 45 11.53 3.79 -1.21
N PHE A 46 11.90 2.99 -0.23
CA PHE A 46 12.52 3.50 0.98
C PHE A 46 14.01 3.57 0.73
N GLU A 47 14.55 4.77 0.68
CA GLU A 47 15.96 5.01 0.43
C GLU A 47 16.55 5.94 1.48
N GLU A 48 17.85 5.89 1.64
CA GLU A 48 18.60 6.83 2.46
C GLU A 48 19.89 7.24 1.77
N MET A 49 20.27 8.50 1.94
CA MET A 49 21.49 9.05 1.38
C MET A 49 22.68 8.59 2.20
N ARG A 50 23.65 7.97 1.54
CA ARG A 50 24.95 7.57 2.08
C ARG A 50 26.05 8.10 1.16
N ASP A 51 27.31 7.95 1.59
CA ASP A 51 28.48 8.42 0.82
C ASP A 51 28.56 7.79 -0.59
N CYS A 52 27.97 6.61 -0.80
CA CYS A 52 27.89 5.92 -2.08
C CYS A 52 26.62 6.24 -2.90
N GLY A 53 25.78 7.18 -2.45
CA GLY A 53 24.50 7.52 -3.07
C GLY A 53 23.29 7.02 -2.28
N PHE A 54 22.13 6.97 -2.93
CA PHE A 54 20.91 6.42 -2.33
C PHE A 54 21.01 4.90 -2.26
N VAL A 55 20.77 4.36 -1.08
CA VAL A 55 20.68 2.91 -0.87
C VAL A 55 19.31 2.54 -0.32
N THR A 56 18.85 1.33 -0.62
CA THR A 56 17.61 0.81 -0.04
C THR A 56 17.68 0.82 1.48
N ALA A 57 16.68 1.43 2.09
CA ALA A 57 16.54 1.55 3.53
C ALA A 57 15.49 0.57 4.06
N THR A 58 15.68 0.11 5.29
CA THR A 58 14.71 -0.72 6.00
C THR A 58 13.38 0.01 6.16
N VAL A 59 12.29 -0.69 5.88
CA VAL A 59 10.94 -0.19 6.13
C VAL A 59 10.69 -0.18 7.65
N THR A 60 10.63 1.01 8.24
CA THR A 60 10.23 1.21 9.64
C THR A 60 8.79 1.70 9.72
N GLY A 61 8.16 1.60 10.88
CA GLY A 61 6.81 2.16 11.08
C GLY A 61 6.75 3.66 10.79
N GLU A 62 7.79 4.41 11.14
CA GLU A 62 7.89 5.85 10.86
C GLU A 62 7.99 6.14 9.36
N ARG A 63 8.90 5.47 8.65
CA ARG A 63 9.04 5.66 7.19
C ARG A 63 7.75 5.26 6.46
N HIS A 64 7.11 4.19 6.90
CA HIS A 64 5.82 3.76 6.35
C HIS A 64 4.71 4.80 6.60
N ALA A 65 4.61 5.34 7.82
CA ALA A 65 3.67 6.42 8.13
C ALA A 65 3.93 7.67 7.28
N ASP A 66 5.19 8.07 7.08
CA ASP A 66 5.56 9.22 6.24
C ASP A 66 5.16 9.00 4.78
N MET A 67 5.39 7.80 4.23
CA MET A 67 4.94 7.46 2.88
C MET A 67 3.41 7.57 2.75
N LEU A 68 2.66 7.03 3.72
CA LEU A 68 1.20 7.13 3.72
C LEU A 68 0.74 8.59 3.77
N GLN A 69 1.27 9.36 4.72
CA GLN A 69 0.87 10.74 4.99
C GLN A 69 1.21 11.68 3.84
N ASN A 70 2.40 11.54 3.27
CA ASN A 70 2.92 12.52 2.32
C ASN A 70 2.71 12.12 0.86
N ARG A 71 2.42 10.84 0.58
CA ARG A 71 2.29 10.34 -0.80
C ARG A 71 0.95 9.68 -1.07
N ILE A 72 0.57 8.67 -0.29
CA ILE A 72 -0.63 7.86 -0.58
C ILE A 72 -1.92 8.65 -0.34
N ILE A 73 -2.08 9.21 0.86
CA ILE A 73 -3.31 9.93 1.26
C ILE A 73 -3.55 11.15 0.34
N PRO A 74 -2.56 12.02 0.06
CA PRO A 74 -2.73 13.11 -0.90
C PRO A 74 -3.12 12.61 -2.29
N SER A 75 -2.46 11.57 -2.80
CA SER A 75 -2.77 11.03 -4.13
C SER A 75 -4.19 10.46 -4.24
N LEU A 76 -4.72 9.89 -3.15
CA LEU A 76 -6.11 9.45 -3.08
C LEU A 76 -7.09 10.62 -2.98
N ALA A 77 -6.73 11.66 -2.23
CA ALA A 77 -7.53 12.87 -2.09
C ALA A 77 -7.64 13.62 -3.42
N ASP A 78 -6.54 13.85 -4.13
CA ASP A 78 -6.50 14.53 -5.44
C ASP A 78 -7.35 13.81 -6.49
N LYS A 79 -7.45 12.48 -6.37
CA LYS A 79 -8.26 11.63 -7.25
C LYS A 79 -9.72 11.49 -6.80
N HIS A 80 -10.11 12.14 -5.69
CA HIS A 80 -11.44 12.02 -5.09
C HIS A 80 -11.81 10.57 -4.74
N LEU A 81 -10.80 9.76 -4.36
CA LEU A 81 -10.95 8.35 -4.01
C LEU A 81 -10.86 8.08 -2.51
N LEU A 82 -10.32 9.02 -1.72
CA LEU A 82 -10.04 8.80 -0.29
C LEU A 82 -11.27 8.32 0.49
N GLU A 83 -12.44 8.93 0.26
CA GLU A 83 -13.69 8.56 0.94
C GLU A 83 -14.33 7.26 0.44
N ARG A 84 -13.86 6.70 -0.67
CA ARG A 84 -14.40 5.46 -1.23
C ARG A 84 -13.45 4.28 -1.07
N THR A 85 -12.25 4.54 -0.56
CA THR A 85 -11.19 3.54 -0.48
C THR A 85 -11.30 2.78 0.85
N ILE A 86 -11.40 1.46 0.74
CA ILE A 86 -11.11 0.55 1.85
C ILE A 86 -9.61 0.25 1.81
N PHE A 87 -8.89 0.67 2.85
CA PHE A 87 -7.45 0.48 2.94
C PHE A 87 -7.14 -0.90 3.54
N MET A 88 -6.32 -1.70 2.86
CA MET A 88 -5.91 -3.03 3.33
C MET A 88 -4.40 -3.14 3.46
N GLN A 89 -3.92 -3.69 4.58
CA GLN A 89 -2.51 -4.02 4.78
C GLN A 89 -2.31 -5.29 5.62
N GLY A 90 -1.13 -5.89 5.49
CA GLY A 90 -0.71 -7.02 6.32
C GLY A 90 -0.35 -6.63 7.76
N GLY A 91 -0.05 -7.63 8.60
CA GLY A 91 0.32 -7.45 10.02
C GLY A 91 1.83 -7.33 10.29
N ALA A 92 2.64 -6.93 9.31
CA ALA A 92 4.07 -6.77 9.50
C ALA A 92 4.35 -5.66 10.53
N PRO A 93 5.44 -5.75 11.34
CA PRO A 93 5.70 -4.78 12.40
C PRO A 93 5.61 -3.30 11.98
N PRO A 94 6.11 -2.87 10.80
CA PRO A 94 5.95 -1.48 10.34
C PRO A 94 4.49 -1.08 10.09
N HIS A 95 3.65 -1.99 9.62
CA HIS A 95 2.25 -1.73 9.28
C HIS A 95 1.38 -1.55 10.52
N ILE A 96 1.71 -2.25 11.61
CA ILE A 96 0.97 -2.19 12.87
C ILE A 96 1.60 -1.21 13.89
N ALA A 97 2.58 -0.42 13.47
CA ALA A 97 3.14 0.63 14.30
C ALA A 97 2.06 1.64 14.72
N ARG A 98 2.14 2.15 15.95
CA ARG A 98 1.12 3.04 16.53
C ARG A 98 0.81 4.22 15.61
N ARG A 99 1.85 4.91 15.13
CA ARG A 99 1.71 6.07 14.23
C ARG A 99 0.98 5.72 12.93
N VAL A 100 1.24 4.54 12.36
CA VAL A 100 0.55 4.06 11.15
C VAL A 100 -0.93 3.81 11.46
N LYS A 101 -1.24 3.13 12.57
CA LYS A 101 -2.64 2.88 12.96
C LYS A 101 -3.42 4.19 13.15
N ASP A 102 -2.84 5.13 13.89
CA ASP A 102 -3.50 6.41 14.18
C ASP A 102 -3.70 7.24 12.91
N LEU A 103 -2.73 7.22 11.98
CA LEU A 103 -2.86 7.87 10.68
C LEU A 103 -3.98 7.23 9.85
N LEU A 104 -4.01 5.91 9.74
CA LEU A 104 -5.02 5.20 8.95
C LEU A 104 -6.44 5.44 9.50
N ARG A 105 -6.62 5.41 10.82
CA ARG A 105 -7.91 5.75 11.45
C ARG A 105 -8.36 7.16 11.13
N ARG A 106 -7.47 8.14 11.27
CA ARG A 106 -7.81 9.54 10.98
C ARG A 106 -8.13 9.79 9.51
N SER A 107 -7.47 9.08 8.59
CA SER A 107 -7.62 9.32 7.15
C SER A 107 -8.75 8.51 6.51
N PHE A 108 -8.94 7.26 6.93
CA PHE A 108 -9.92 6.35 6.34
C PHE A 108 -11.11 6.07 7.27
N GLY A 109 -11.03 6.34 8.56
CA GLY A 109 -12.07 5.92 9.52
C GLY A 109 -11.87 4.47 9.99
N ASP A 110 -12.53 4.11 11.09
CA ASP A 110 -12.39 2.78 11.71
C ASP A 110 -13.06 1.66 10.91
N ASP A 111 -14.03 1.99 10.07
CA ASP A 111 -14.82 1.07 9.25
C ASP A 111 -14.18 0.73 7.89
N ARG A 112 -13.20 1.52 7.44
CA ARG A 112 -12.56 1.36 6.12
C ARG A 112 -11.09 0.95 6.19
N VAL A 113 -10.61 0.45 7.33
CA VAL A 113 -9.23 -0.07 7.48
C VAL A 113 -9.25 -1.56 7.81
N LEU A 114 -8.77 -2.37 6.88
CA LEU A 114 -8.58 -3.82 7.03
C LEU A 114 -7.11 -4.12 7.33
N SER A 115 -6.79 -4.38 8.59
CA SER A 115 -5.43 -4.70 9.03
C SER A 115 -5.45 -5.72 10.15
N ARG A 116 -4.48 -6.65 10.15
CA ARG A 116 -4.26 -7.50 11.33
C ARG A 116 -3.90 -6.63 12.53
N HIS A 117 -4.36 -7.02 13.72
CA HIS A 117 -4.16 -6.28 14.98
C HIS A 117 -4.71 -4.84 15.00
N PHE A 118 -5.65 -4.52 14.11
CA PHE A 118 -6.48 -3.33 14.23
C PHE A 118 -7.71 -3.72 15.06
N HIS A 119 -7.82 -3.16 16.27
CA HIS A 119 -9.08 -3.26 17.01
C HIS A 119 -10.01 -2.19 16.46
N HIS A 120 -11.15 -2.60 15.94
CA HIS A 120 -12.29 -1.72 15.69
C HIS A 120 -12.87 -1.37 17.06
N ALA A 121 -13.14 -0.08 17.29
CA ALA A 121 -13.83 0.39 18.49
C ALA A 121 -15.30 -0.04 18.46
#